data_AF-A0A2K2BGD4-F1
#
_entry.id   AF-A0A2K2BGD4-F1
#
_cell.length_a   1.000
_cell.length_b   1.000
_cell.length_c   1.000
_cell.angle_alpha   90.00
_cell.angle_beta   90.00
_cell.angle_gamma   90.00
#
_symmetry.space_group_name_H-M   'P 1'
#
loop_
_entity.id
_entity.type
_entity.pdbx_description
1 polymer ?
#
loop_
_entity_poly.entity_id
_entity_poly.type
_entity_poly.pdbx_seq_one_letter_code
_entity_poly.pdbx_strand_id
1 'polypeptide(L)'
;MKAPRRRSQSYLTRNASINSLDQIKTQEYRGGQCTVVIGKQILEENYPLGKLLKNPTNYYSSIKAGHGKNAISLVFTSADVAIAGFCRSKCGTHGPGQDKMGIFVYAWVGNSVTRCPCQCAWPFHQPIYEPQAPPLVARNGDVGIDGMIINLATVLAGTVTVISKGQLAHP
;
A
#
# COMPACT_ATOMS: atom_id res chain seq x y z
N MET A 1 14.68 -27.63 49.59
CA MET A 1 13.65 -27.52 48.54
C MET A 1 13.41 -26.03 48.28
N LYS A 2 13.75 -25.53 47.08
CA LYS A 2 13.71 -24.11 46.70
C LYS A 2 12.53 -23.90 45.76
N ALA A 3 11.57 -23.04 46.15
CA ALA A 3 10.40 -22.70 45.34
C ALA A 3 10.80 -21.86 44.10
N PRO A 4 10.14 -22.04 42.95
CA PRO A 4 10.48 -21.29 41.73
C PRO A 4 9.88 -19.87 41.72
N ARG A 5 10.70 -18.88 41.35
CA ARG A 5 10.31 -17.47 41.14
C ARG A 5 9.34 -17.35 39.96
N ARG A 6 8.11 -16.87 40.21
CA ARG A 6 7.20 -16.38 39.16
C ARG A 6 7.76 -15.08 38.58
N ARG A 7 8.10 -15.04 37.29
CA ARG A 7 8.25 -13.79 36.52
C ARG A 7 6.86 -13.33 36.09
N SER A 8 6.30 -12.32 36.74
CA SER A 8 5.15 -11.59 36.23
C SER A 8 5.63 -10.68 35.10
N GLN A 9 5.23 -10.98 33.87
CA GLN A 9 5.44 -10.09 32.73
C GLN A 9 4.23 -9.14 32.70
N SER A 10 4.39 -7.95 33.26
CA SER A 10 3.41 -6.87 33.17
C SER A 10 3.41 -6.34 31.74
N TYR A 11 2.40 -6.72 30.96
CA TYR A 11 2.11 -6.11 29.66
C TYR A 11 1.43 -4.77 29.93
N LEU A 12 2.14 -3.67 29.70
CA LEU A 12 1.54 -2.35 29.64
C LEU A 12 0.68 -2.27 28.37
N THR A 13 -0.63 -2.43 28.51
CA THR A 13 -1.59 -2.03 27.49
C THR A 13 -1.62 -0.49 27.43
N ARG A 14 -0.84 0.11 26.52
CA ARG A 14 -1.07 1.52 26.17
C ARG A 14 -2.35 1.57 25.35
N ASN A 15 -3.43 2.00 25.98
CA ASN A 15 -4.62 2.48 25.29
C ASN A 15 -4.21 3.71 24.47
N ALA A 16 -4.15 3.58 23.15
CA ALA A 16 -3.95 4.72 22.27
C ALA A 16 -5.22 5.57 22.30
N SER A 17 -5.15 6.70 23.01
CA SER A 17 -6.18 7.74 22.98
C SER A 17 -6.10 8.48 21.64
N ILE A 18 -7.24 8.61 20.96
CA ILE A 18 -7.46 9.29 19.67
C ILE A 18 -7.14 10.80 19.66
N ASN A 19 -6.62 11.36 20.75
CA ASN A 19 -6.21 12.77 20.84
C ASN A 19 -4.79 13.05 20.31
N SER A 20 -4.10 12.07 19.71
CA SER A 20 -2.68 12.23 19.32
C SER A 20 -2.41 12.59 17.85
N LEU A 21 -3.40 13.07 17.09
CA LEU A 21 -3.17 13.54 15.72
C LEU A 21 -2.30 14.82 15.67
N ASP A 22 -2.19 15.56 16.77
CA ASP A 22 -1.32 16.74 16.90
C ASP A 22 0.18 16.43 17.08
N GLN A 23 0.57 15.15 17.12
CA GLN A 23 1.98 14.76 17.34
C GLN A 23 2.72 14.36 16.06
N ILE A 24 2.09 14.45 14.88
CA ILE A 24 2.86 14.39 13.62
C ILE A 24 3.56 15.75 13.50
N LYS A 25 4.81 15.80 13.95
CA LYS A 25 5.67 16.99 13.96
C LYS A 25 6.00 17.40 12.51
N THR A 26 5.05 18.05 11.85
CA THR A 26 5.21 18.60 10.49
C THR A 26 6.26 19.72 10.44
N GLN A 27 6.64 20.28 11.59
CA GLN A 27 7.56 21.40 11.75
C GLN A 27 9.03 21.10 11.37
N GLU A 28 9.43 19.83 11.25
CA GLU A 28 10.81 19.47 10.85
C GLU A 28 10.95 19.19 9.35
N TYR A 29 9.84 19.05 8.62
CA TYR A 29 9.91 18.98 7.16
C TYR A 29 10.23 20.36 6.60
N ARG A 30 11.29 20.47 5.78
CA ARG A 30 11.53 21.65 4.93
C ARG A 30 10.39 21.77 3.92
N GLY A 31 9.25 22.27 4.38
CA GLY A 31 8.04 22.43 3.59
C GLY A 31 8.26 23.47 2.51
N GLY A 32 8.29 23.03 1.26
CA GLY A 32 8.11 23.86 0.07
C GLY A 32 6.79 23.50 -0.59
N GLN A 33 6.23 24.42 -1.39
CA GLN A 33 5.08 24.07 -2.22
C GLN A 33 5.46 22.94 -3.18
N CYS A 34 4.73 21.82 -3.10
CA CYS A 34 4.88 20.68 -3.99
C CYS A 34 3.65 20.60 -4.88
N THR A 35 3.84 20.80 -6.18
CA THR A 35 2.76 20.64 -7.17
C THR A 35 2.79 19.22 -7.70
N VAL A 36 1.74 18.46 -7.39
CA VAL A 36 1.54 17.12 -7.95
C VAL A 36 0.57 17.23 -9.11
N VAL A 37 0.98 16.73 -10.28
CA VAL A 37 0.13 16.64 -11.47
C VAL A 37 -0.10 15.18 -11.83
N ILE A 38 -1.30 14.88 -12.33
CA ILE A 38 -1.61 13.55 -12.82
C ILE A 38 -0.99 13.40 -14.21
N GLY A 39 -0.19 12.35 -14.38
CA GLY A 39 0.41 11.98 -15.66
C GLY A 39 -0.55 11.21 -16.57
N LYS A 40 0.02 10.43 -17.49
CA LYS A 40 -0.73 9.56 -18.39
C LYS A 40 -1.50 8.49 -17.60
N GLN A 41 -2.81 8.41 -17.83
CA GLN A 41 -3.68 7.38 -17.25
C GLN A 41 -4.01 6.35 -18.33
N ILE A 42 -3.91 5.06 -17.99
CA ILE A 42 -4.20 3.96 -18.90
C ILE A 42 -5.07 2.96 -18.17
N LEU A 43 -6.16 2.56 -18.81
CA LEU A 43 -7.00 1.44 -18.39
C LEU A 43 -6.78 0.28 -19.36
N GLU A 44 -6.45 -0.90 -18.83
CA GLU A 44 -6.28 -2.13 -19.63
C GLU A 44 -7.40 -3.13 -19.32
N GLU A 45 -8.48 -3.09 -20.09
CA GLU A 45 -9.66 -3.93 -19.87
C GLU A 45 -9.47 -5.40 -20.29
N ASN A 46 -8.59 -5.65 -21.28
CA ASN A 46 -8.38 -6.98 -21.87
C ASN A 46 -7.38 -7.86 -21.12
N TYR A 47 -6.87 -7.41 -19.96
CA TYR A 47 -5.87 -8.13 -19.17
C TYR A 47 -4.73 -8.72 -20.03
N PRO A 48 -3.92 -7.88 -20.71
CA PRO A 48 -2.94 -8.37 -21.68
C PRO A 48 -1.86 -9.28 -21.08
N LEU A 49 -1.70 -9.26 -19.75
CA LEU A 49 -0.81 -10.16 -19.00
C LEU A 49 -1.54 -11.29 -18.26
N GLY A 50 -2.84 -11.46 -18.56
CA GLY A 50 -3.74 -12.39 -17.90
C GLY A 50 -4.16 -11.95 -16.50
N LYS A 51 -5.06 -12.72 -15.89
CA LYS A 51 -5.57 -12.49 -14.54
C LYS A 51 -4.73 -13.16 -13.45
N LEU A 52 -3.65 -13.86 -13.79
CA LEU A 52 -2.76 -14.51 -12.84
C LEU A 52 -1.32 -14.04 -13.06
N LEU A 53 -0.85 -13.19 -12.15
CA LEU A 53 0.48 -12.58 -12.22
C LEU A 53 1.38 -13.24 -11.15
N LYS A 54 2.20 -14.18 -11.60
CA LYS A 54 3.15 -14.90 -10.73
C LYS A 54 4.37 -14.04 -10.37
N ASN A 55 4.83 -13.20 -11.30
CA ASN A 55 5.93 -12.27 -11.09
C ASN A 55 5.45 -10.82 -11.31
N PRO A 56 4.98 -10.15 -10.24
CA PRO A 56 4.41 -8.81 -10.36
C PRO A 56 5.43 -7.75 -10.80
N THR A 57 6.73 -7.97 -10.59
CA THR A 57 7.77 -7.04 -11.05
C THR A 57 7.75 -6.88 -12.57
N ASN A 58 7.56 -7.99 -13.30
CA ASN A 58 7.45 -7.97 -14.76
C ASN A 58 6.20 -7.20 -15.24
N TYR A 59 5.13 -7.22 -14.43
CA TYR A 59 3.92 -6.46 -14.71
C TYR A 59 4.18 -4.95 -14.58
N TYR A 60 4.88 -4.51 -13.53
CA TYR A 60 5.20 -3.10 -13.36
C TYR A 60 6.17 -2.56 -14.41
N SER A 61 7.12 -3.37 -14.89
CA SER A 61 7.99 -2.99 -16.03
C SER A 61 7.29 -2.98 -17.38
N SER A 62 6.04 -3.47 -17.47
CA SER A 62 5.25 -3.46 -18.70
C SER A 62 4.26 -2.30 -18.79
N ILE A 63 4.25 -1.41 -17.79
CA ILE A 63 3.32 -0.28 -17.71
C ILE A 63 3.53 0.64 -18.92
N LYS A 64 2.55 0.66 -19.83
CA LYS A 64 2.56 1.49 -21.04
C LYS A 64 2.42 3.00 -20.77
N ALA A 65 2.22 3.40 -19.51
CA ALA A 65 2.10 4.79 -19.11
C ALA A 65 3.43 5.53 -19.26
N GLY A 66 4.54 4.80 -19.37
CA GLY A 66 5.89 5.36 -19.41
C GLY A 66 6.34 5.85 -18.04
N HIS A 67 7.66 6.04 -17.90
CA HIS A 67 8.27 6.48 -16.66
C HIS A 67 8.97 7.83 -16.89
N GLY A 68 8.43 8.90 -16.31
CA GLY A 68 8.97 10.25 -16.43
C GLY A 68 10.03 10.55 -15.36
N LYS A 69 10.88 11.56 -15.60
CA LYS A 69 11.74 12.12 -14.55
C LYS A 69 10.86 12.70 -13.44
N ASN A 70 11.19 12.39 -12.19
CA ASN A 70 10.43 12.81 -10.99
C ASN A 70 8.97 12.34 -10.97
N ALA A 71 8.68 11.18 -11.59
CA ALA A 71 7.35 10.58 -11.60
C ALA A 71 7.30 9.28 -10.79
N ILE A 72 6.12 8.99 -10.24
CA ILE A 72 5.80 7.70 -9.62
C ILE A 72 4.73 7.03 -10.47
N SER A 73 4.96 5.80 -10.89
CA SER A 73 3.95 5.02 -11.60
C SER A 73 3.01 4.34 -10.60
N LEU A 74 1.75 4.77 -10.60
CA LEU A 74 0.70 4.13 -9.80
C LEU A 74 0.03 3.02 -10.59
N VAL A 75 -0.14 1.88 -9.94
CA VAL A 75 -0.67 0.67 -10.58
C VAL A 75 -1.77 0.08 -9.73
N PHE A 76 -2.90 -0.18 -10.37
CA PHE A 76 -4.09 -0.69 -9.71
C PHE A 76 -4.54 -1.94 -10.45
N THR A 77 -4.84 -3.01 -9.72
CA THR A 77 -5.31 -4.25 -10.32
C THR A 77 -6.74 -4.54 -9.91
N SER A 78 -7.54 -4.98 -10.88
CA SER A 78 -8.95 -5.37 -10.69
C SER A 78 -9.09 -6.51 -9.66
N ALA A 79 -10.30 -6.64 -9.10
CA ALA A 79 -10.64 -7.60 -8.07
C ALA A 79 -10.46 -9.06 -8.51
N ASP A 80 -10.60 -9.33 -9.81
CA ASP A 80 -10.45 -10.67 -10.38
C ASP A 80 -9.00 -11.05 -10.71
N VAL A 81 -8.04 -10.13 -10.54
CA VAL A 81 -6.61 -10.39 -10.78
C VAL A 81 -5.95 -11.02 -9.54
N ALA A 82 -5.38 -12.20 -9.71
CA ALA A 82 -4.57 -12.90 -8.72
C ALA A 82 -3.10 -12.52 -8.85
N ILE A 83 -2.52 -11.99 -7.78
CA ILE A 83 -1.09 -11.64 -7.70
C ILE A 83 -0.42 -12.44 -6.59
N ALA A 84 0.78 -12.93 -6.85
CA ALA A 84 1.56 -13.65 -5.85
C ALA A 84 1.81 -12.79 -4.59
N GLY A 85 1.42 -13.32 -3.43
CA GLY A 85 1.57 -12.67 -2.12
C GLY A 85 0.49 -11.63 -1.78
N PHE A 86 -0.38 -11.27 -2.71
CA PHE A 86 -1.57 -10.46 -2.41
C PHE A 86 -2.46 -11.20 -1.41
N CYS A 87 -3.06 -10.48 -0.46
CA CYS A 87 -3.95 -11.05 0.56
C CYS A 87 -3.31 -12.04 1.54
N ARG A 88 -1.97 -12.15 1.57
CA ARG A 88 -1.25 -12.96 2.56
C ARG A 88 -0.35 -12.09 3.42
N SER A 89 0.52 -11.32 2.75
CA SER A 89 1.50 -10.48 3.42
C SER A 89 1.35 -9.00 3.07
N LYS A 90 0.58 -8.67 2.04
CA LYS A 90 0.50 -7.31 1.51
C LYS A 90 -0.81 -7.04 0.76
N CYS A 91 -1.26 -5.80 0.84
CA CYS A 91 -2.37 -5.23 0.07
C CYS A 91 -1.88 -4.36 -1.09
N GLY A 92 -0.59 -4.04 -1.09
CA GLY A 92 0.12 -3.26 -2.11
C GLY A 92 1.63 -3.37 -1.91
N THR A 93 2.41 -2.80 -2.83
CA THR A 93 3.88 -2.81 -2.76
C THR A 93 4.42 -1.60 -3.50
N HIS A 94 5.62 -1.17 -3.17
CA HIS A 94 6.35 -0.17 -3.94
C HIS A 94 7.79 -0.62 -4.13
N GLY A 95 8.48 -0.02 -5.08
CA GLY A 95 9.90 -0.27 -5.28
C GLY A 95 10.45 0.33 -6.56
N PRO A 96 11.76 0.19 -6.78
CA PRO A 96 12.35 0.45 -8.06
C PRO A 96 11.91 -0.63 -9.07
N GLY A 97 11.70 -0.21 -10.31
CA GLY A 97 11.61 -1.07 -11.48
C GLY A 97 12.66 -0.65 -12.50
N GLN A 98 12.96 -1.53 -13.43
CA GLN A 98 13.84 -1.24 -14.54
C GLN A 98 13.21 -1.75 -15.84
N ASP A 99 13.30 -0.94 -16.87
CA ASP A 99 12.92 -1.29 -18.23
C ASP A 99 13.99 -0.83 -19.24
N LYS A 100 13.66 -0.86 -20.53
CA LYS A 100 14.57 -0.42 -21.61
C LYS A 100 14.86 1.09 -21.56
N MET A 101 14.00 1.88 -20.92
CA MET A 101 14.12 3.34 -20.82
C MET A 101 14.87 3.78 -19.57
N GLY A 102 14.98 2.91 -18.55
CA GLY A 102 15.82 3.13 -17.38
C GLY A 102 15.22 2.60 -16.08
N ILE A 103 15.73 3.11 -14.96
CA ILE A 103 15.19 2.83 -13.63
C ILE A 103 14.03 3.79 -13.36
N PHE A 104 12.95 3.26 -12.81
CA PHE A 104 11.77 4.01 -12.42
C PHE A 104 11.28 3.57 -11.03
N VAL A 105 10.33 4.31 -10.47
CA VAL A 105 9.70 3.97 -9.19
C VAL A 105 8.22 3.74 -9.39
N TYR A 106 7.70 2.69 -8.77
CA TYR A 106 6.29 2.36 -8.82
C TYR A 106 5.68 2.16 -7.43
N ALA A 107 4.36 2.35 -7.37
CA ALA A 107 3.51 1.98 -6.26
C ALA A 107 2.32 1.20 -6.81
N TRP A 108 2.07 0.02 -6.26
CA TRP A 108 0.97 -0.86 -6.65
C TRP A 108 0.02 -1.12 -5.49
N VAL A 109 -1.27 -1.17 -5.77
CA VAL A 109 -2.32 -1.59 -4.85
C VAL A 109 -3.30 -2.52 -5.58
N GLY A 110 -3.65 -3.64 -4.93
CA GLY A 110 -4.63 -4.59 -5.47
C GLY A 110 -6.03 -4.39 -4.90
N ASN A 111 -7.06 -4.58 -5.73
CA ASN A 111 -8.44 -4.63 -5.26
C ASN A 111 -8.71 -5.94 -4.50
N SER A 112 -9.07 -5.84 -3.22
CA SER A 112 -9.22 -6.99 -2.32
C SER A 112 -10.65 -7.51 -2.20
N VAL A 113 -11.64 -6.85 -2.82
CA VAL A 113 -13.07 -7.06 -2.52
C VAL A 113 -13.54 -8.51 -2.68
N THR A 114 -12.98 -9.26 -3.62
CA THR A 114 -13.35 -10.67 -3.90
C THR A 114 -12.40 -11.70 -3.27
N ARG A 115 -11.30 -11.26 -2.62
CA ARG A 115 -10.21 -12.16 -2.18
C ARG A 115 -9.92 -12.08 -0.70
N CYS A 116 -9.83 -10.87 -0.14
CA CYS A 116 -9.51 -10.65 1.27
C CYS A 116 -10.02 -9.30 1.79
N PRO A 117 -11.31 -8.99 1.65
CA PRO A 117 -11.83 -7.69 2.02
C PRO A 117 -11.62 -7.40 3.52
N CYS A 118 -11.76 -8.41 4.38
CA CYS A 118 -11.54 -8.30 5.82
C CYS A 118 -10.14 -7.85 6.25
N GLN A 119 -9.12 -8.04 5.38
CA GLN A 119 -7.74 -7.70 5.69
C GLN A 119 -7.33 -6.37 5.02
N CYS A 120 -7.64 -6.23 3.74
CA CYS A 120 -7.14 -5.13 2.93
C CYS A 120 -8.16 -4.01 2.70
N ALA A 121 -9.43 -4.20 3.05
CA ALA A 121 -10.45 -3.15 2.96
C ALA A 121 -10.91 -2.65 4.33
N TRP A 122 -10.27 -3.04 5.44
CA TRP A 122 -10.50 -2.42 6.74
C TRP A 122 -10.17 -0.91 6.66
N PRO A 123 -11.00 0.01 7.18
CA PRO A 123 -12.16 -0.20 8.05
C PRO A 123 -13.52 -0.37 7.36
N PHE A 124 -13.56 -0.52 6.04
CA PHE A 124 -14.79 -0.61 5.23
C PHE A 124 -15.36 -2.03 5.11
N HIS A 125 -14.61 -3.04 5.57
CA HIS A 125 -15.08 -4.42 5.67
C HIS A 125 -14.63 -5.01 7.01
N GLN A 126 -15.55 -5.71 7.68
CA GLN A 126 -15.32 -6.25 9.01
C GLN A 126 -14.14 -7.23 9.07
N PRO A 127 -13.25 -7.14 10.06
CA PRO A 127 -12.10 -8.01 10.22
C PRO A 127 -12.54 -9.30 10.92
N ILE A 128 -11.86 -10.40 10.61
CA ILE A 128 -12.22 -11.73 11.15
C ILE A 128 -11.70 -11.91 12.59
N TYR A 129 -10.60 -11.26 12.96
CA TYR A 129 -9.82 -11.59 14.17
C TYR A 129 -9.63 -10.45 15.18
N GLU A 130 -10.43 -9.38 15.13
CA GLU A 130 -10.37 -8.28 16.11
C GLU A 130 -11.72 -8.04 16.81
N PRO A 131 -11.77 -7.40 18.00
CA PRO A 131 -13.04 -6.99 18.62
C PRO A 131 -13.87 -6.22 17.59
N GLN A 132 -15.01 -6.78 17.23
CA GLN A 132 -15.77 -6.41 16.03
C GLN A 132 -16.44 -5.04 16.20
N ALA A 133 -15.69 -3.96 16.00
CA ALA A 133 -16.30 -2.68 15.65
C ALA A 133 -17.01 -2.83 14.29
N PRO A 134 -18.26 -2.33 14.16
CA PRO A 134 -18.95 -2.35 12.88
C PRO A 134 -18.11 -1.68 11.78
N PRO A 135 -18.08 -2.23 10.56
CA PRO A 135 -17.36 -1.61 9.46
C PRO A 135 -17.91 -0.22 9.15
N LEU A 136 -17.01 0.69 8.78
CA LEU A 136 -17.37 2.02 8.31
C LEU A 136 -18.00 1.92 6.91
N VAL A 137 -18.91 2.86 6.62
CA VAL A 137 -19.50 2.96 5.30
C VAL A 137 -18.45 3.50 4.32
N ALA A 138 -18.24 2.77 3.23
CA ALA A 138 -17.43 3.23 2.11
C ALA A 138 -18.07 4.49 1.52
N ARG A 139 -17.33 5.60 1.48
CA ARG A 139 -17.84 6.90 1.04
C ARG A 139 -18.08 6.92 -0.47
N ASN A 140 -17.28 6.18 -1.24
CA ASN A 140 -17.50 6.02 -2.68
C ASN A 140 -18.55 4.94 -3.00
N GLY A 141 -19.13 4.27 -1.99
CA GLY A 141 -20.09 3.18 -2.19
C GLY A 141 -19.46 1.86 -2.65
N ASP A 142 -18.13 1.81 -2.84
CA ASP A 142 -17.39 0.62 -3.24
C ASP A 142 -16.29 0.31 -2.21
N VAL A 143 -16.48 -0.78 -1.47
CA VAL A 143 -15.56 -1.26 -0.43
C VAL A 143 -14.18 -1.62 -1.00
N GLY A 144 -14.13 -2.15 -2.23
CA GLY A 144 -12.88 -2.51 -2.90
C GLY A 144 -12.06 -1.27 -3.24
N ILE A 145 -12.70 -0.26 -3.82
CA ILE A 145 -12.04 1.00 -4.18
C ILE A 145 -11.60 1.77 -2.93
N ASP A 146 -12.45 1.89 -1.91
CA ASP A 146 -12.07 2.56 -0.66
C ASP A 146 -10.95 1.81 0.07
N GLY A 147 -10.99 0.48 0.04
CA GLY A 147 -9.89 -0.38 0.48
C GLY A 147 -8.59 -0.14 -0.29
N MET A 148 -8.65 0.11 -1.61
CA MET A 148 -7.46 0.47 -2.38
C MET A 148 -6.94 1.86 -2.00
N ILE A 149 -7.82 2.84 -1.79
CA ILE A 149 -7.43 4.21 -1.43
C ILE A 149 -6.69 4.25 -0.09
N ILE A 150 -7.15 3.53 0.93
CA ILE A 150 -6.47 3.50 2.23
C ILE A 150 -5.08 2.85 2.15
N ASN A 151 -4.93 1.79 1.35
CA ASN A 151 -3.62 1.15 1.12
C ASN A 151 -2.70 2.01 0.26
N LEU A 152 -3.25 2.77 -0.69
CA LEU A 152 -2.49 3.67 -1.55
C LEU A 152 -1.72 4.69 -0.72
N ALA A 153 -2.32 5.28 0.31
CA ALA A 153 -1.63 6.22 1.20
C ALA A 153 -0.36 5.60 1.82
N THR A 154 -0.48 4.40 2.39
CA THR A 154 0.65 3.68 3.00
C THR A 154 1.73 3.32 1.98
N VAL A 155 1.33 2.79 0.82
CA VAL A 155 2.28 2.40 -0.23
C VAL A 155 3.00 3.62 -0.81
N LEU A 156 2.27 4.72 -1.06
CA LEU A 156 2.85 5.99 -1.52
C LEU A 156 3.83 6.58 -0.52
N ALA A 157 3.49 6.59 0.77
CA ALA A 157 4.39 7.06 1.82
C ALA A 157 5.72 6.29 1.80
N GLY A 158 5.66 4.95 1.70
CA GLY A 158 6.86 4.14 1.55
C GLY A 158 7.65 4.48 0.27
N THR A 159 6.94 4.69 -0.85
CA THR A 159 7.55 5.03 -2.14
C THR A 159 8.42 6.30 -2.06
N VAL A 160 7.92 7.35 -1.42
CA VAL A 160 8.64 8.61 -1.26
C VAL A 160 9.91 8.44 -0.43
N THR A 161 9.90 7.56 0.59
CA THR A 161 11.10 7.30 1.41
C THR A 161 12.22 6.60 0.64
N VAL A 162 11.88 5.77 -0.37
CA VAL A 162 12.86 5.12 -1.25
C VAL A 162 13.55 6.15 -2.14
N ILE A 163 12.79 7.11 -2.66
CA ILE A 163 13.30 8.20 -3.50
C ILE A 163 14.21 9.11 -2.68
N SER A 164 13.81 9.51 -1.47
CA SER A 164 14.59 10.44 -0.64
C SER A 164 15.91 9.85 -0.15
N LYS A 165 16.02 8.52 -0.03
CA LYS A 165 17.25 7.84 0.40
C LYS A 165 18.25 7.57 -0.73
N GLY A 166 17.94 7.95 -1.98
CA GLY A 166 18.87 7.72 -3.11
C GLY A 166 19.12 6.24 -3.43
N GLN A 167 18.25 5.32 -2.96
CA GLN A 167 18.40 3.87 -3.18
C GLN A 167 18.22 3.44 -4.65
N LEU A 168 18.00 4.39 -5.56
CA LEU A 168 17.98 4.19 -7.01
C LEU A 168 19.40 4.21 -7.64
N ALA A 169 20.45 4.48 -6.85
CA ALA A 169 21.80 4.71 -7.34
C ALA A 169 22.76 3.50 -7.25
N HIS A 170 22.29 2.30 -6.90
CA HIS A 170 23.16 1.13 -6.84
C HIS A 170 22.79 0.11 -7.93
N PRO A 171 23.67 -0.12 -8.93
CA PRO A 171 23.55 -1.23 -9.89
C PRO A 171 23.78 -2.59 -9.23
#